data_AF-A0A2P4QAQ8-F1
#
_entry.id   AF-A0A2P4QAQ8-F1
#
_cell.length_a   1.000
_cell.length_b   1.000
_cell.length_c   1.000
_cell.angle_alpha   90.00
_cell.angle_beta   90.00
_cell.angle_gamma   90.00
#
_symmetry.space_group_name_H-M   'P 1'
#
loop_
_entity.id
_entity.type
_entity.pdbx_description
1 polymer ?
#
loop_
_entity_poly.entity_id
_entity_poly.type
_entity_poly.pdbx_seq_one_letter_code
_entity_poly.pdbx_strand_id
1 'polypeptide(L)'
;MLNFSVDCLNDIIECLENDPKTLYSCLLVNRIWCKVSVRIYWRNIRNLNTLIACLPNDSKKILHNNGISISTSKTPVFNYASFCKYLEVHKVINNVGHFLQKWESPNLSNDITMLSQEIFKLLMCQISSLREITFIKTASIIFTSYPGAKNCLKYLTKLYC
;
A
#
# COMPACT_ATOMS: atom_id res chain seq x y z
N MET A 1 29.78 17.16 -10.60
CA MET A 1 28.63 16.28 -10.27
C MET A 1 27.76 16.18 -11.52
N LEU A 2 27.55 14.98 -12.06
CA LEU A 2 26.67 14.76 -13.21
C LEU A 2 25.23 15.11 -12.82
N ASN A 3 24.69 16.17 -13.40
CA ASN A 3 23.29 16.55 -13.24
C ASN A 3 22.47 15.74 -14.26
N PHE A 4 22.28 14.44 -14.01
CA PHE A 4 21.27 13.68 -14.74
C PHE A 4 19.93 14.39 -14.54
N SER A 5 19.20 14.69 -15.61
CA SER A 5 17.84 15.20 -15.46
C SER A 5 17.06 14.17 -14.64
N VAL A 6 16.15 14.66 -13.78
CA VAL A 6 15.28 13.79 -12.97
C VAL A 6 14.53 12.81 -13.87
N ASP A 7 14.22 13.22 -15.11
CA ASP A 7 13.56 12.40 -16.12
C ASP A 7 14.43 11.21 -16.54
N CYS A 8 15.71 11.44 -16.88
CA CYS A 8 16.61 10.33 -17.20
C CYS A 8 16.81 9.39 -16.01
N LEU A 9 16.85 9.92 -14.77
CA LEU A 9 16.89 9.07 -13.58
C LEU A 9 15.61 8.25 -13.43
N ASN A 10 14.43 8.81 -13.67
CA ASN A 10 13.18 8.06 -13.66
C ASN A 10 13.22 6.90 -14.64
N ASP A 11 13.67 7.14 -15.87
CA ASP A 11 13.75 6.09 -16.92
C ASP A 11 14.70 4.96 -16.52
N ILE A 12 15.87 5.29 -15.95
CA ILE A 12 16.82 4.29 -15.46
C ILE A 12 16.21 3.46 -14.32
N ILE A 13 15.55 4.10 -13.36
CA ILE A 13 14.95 3.41 -12.22
C ILE A 13 13.71 2.59 -12.63
N GLU A 14 12.99 3.00 -13.67
CA GLU A 14 11.84 2.27 -14.23
C GLU A 14 12.26 0.88 -14.72
N CYS A 15 13.43 0.78 -15.37
CA CYS A 15 14.02 -0.50 -15.80
C CYS A 15 14.30 -1.46 -14.63
N LEU A 16 14.35 -0.96 -13.39
CA LEU A 16 14.59 -1.74 -12.18
C LEU A 16 13.31 -2.21 -11.49
N GLU A 17 12.11 -2.00 -12.06
CA GLU A 17 10.83 -2.34 -11.43
C GLU A 17 10.79 -3.78 -10.88
N ASN A 18 11.38 -4.73 -11.61
CA ASN A 18 11.43 -6.15 -11.26
C ASN A 18 12.61 -6.54 -10.35
N ASP A 19 13.47 -5.60 -9.97
CA ASP A 19 14.60 -5.80 -9.06
C ASP A 19 14.43 -4.97 -7.77
N PRO A 20 13.63 -5.45 -6.81
CA PRO A 20 13.37 -4.73 -5.57
C PRO A 20 14.63 -4.55 -4.70
N LYS A 21 15.66 -5.39 -4.85
CA LYS A 21 16.90 -5.27 -4.07
C LYS A 21 17.68 -4.05 -4.54
N THR A 22 17.85 -3.91 -5.85
CA THR A 22 18.53 -2.75 -6.42
C THR A 22 17.74 -1.47 -6.17
N LEU A 23 16.40 -1.51 -6.34
CA LEU A 23 15.54 -0.37 -5.98
C LEU A 23 15.71 0.07 -4.52
N TYR A 24 15.82 -0.87 -3.58
CA TYR A 24 16.07 -0.55 -2.17
C TYR A 24 17.43 0.12 -1.99
N SER A 25 18.48 -0.38 -2.62
CA SER A 25 19.80 0.27 -2.62
C SER A 25 19.75 1.70 -3.16
N CYS A 26 18.97 1.94 -4.22
CA CYS A 26 18.76 3.27 -4.78
C CYS A 26 18.10 4.24 -3.78
N LEU A 27 17.22 3.77 -2.88
CA LEU A 27 16.61 4.61 -1.84
C LEU A 27 17.63 5.25 -0.91
N LEU A 28 18.80 4.64 -0.76
CA LEU A 28 19.82 5.00 0.20
C LEU A 28 20.92 5.90 -0.38
N VAL A 29 20.93 6.14 -1.70
CA VAL A 29 21.98 6.89 -2.39
C VAL A 29 21.98 8.36 -2.00
N ASN A 30 20.87 9.06 -2.25
CA ASN A 30 20.65 10.45 -1.84
C ASN A 30 19.16 10.82 -1.93
N ARG A 31 18.80 12.05 -1.56
CA ARG A 31 17.41 12.52 -1.54
C ARG A 31 16.71 12.47 -2.92
N ILE A 32 17.43 12.69 -4.02
CA ILE A 32 16.85 12.67 -5.37
C ILE A 32 16.53 11.23 -5.76
N TRP A 33 17.51 10.32 -5.61
CA TRP A 33 17.33 8.90 -5.87
C TRP A 33 16.22 8.30 -4.99
N CYS A 34 16.19 8.65 -3.70
CA CYS A 34 15.13 8.23 -2.78
C CYS A 34 13.73 8.62 -3.31
N LYS A 35 13.54 9.89 -3.71
CA LYS A 35 12.25 10.39 -4.21
C LYS A 35 11.78 9.69 -5.48
N VAL A 36 12.70 9.32 -6.37
CA VAL A 36 12.40 8.62 -7.62
C VAL A 36 12.14 7.14 -7.34
N SER A 37 13.08 6.45 -6.72
CA SER A 37 13.04 5.02 -6.47
C SER A 37 11.91 4.61 -5.53
N VAL A 38 11.51 5.44 -4.57
CA VAL A 38 10.40 5.10 -3.67
C VAL A 38 9.09 4.89 -4.43
N ARG A 39 8.86 5.67 -5.50
CA ARG A 39 7.64 5.58 -6.32
C ARG A 39 7.55 4.25 -7.06
N ILE A 40 8.68 3.71 -7.49
CA ILE A 40 8.75 2.44 -8.24
C ILE A 40 8.81 1.26 -7.28
N TYR A 41 9.61 1.37 -6.22
CA TYR A 41 9.73 0.36 -5.17
C TYR A 41 8.39 0.02 -4.48
N TRP A 42 7.55 1.03 -4.27
CA TRP A 42 6.23 0.92 -3.64
C TRP A 42 5.07 0.65 -4.60
N ARG A 43 5.32 0.31 -5.87
CA ARG A 43 4.27 -0.18 -6.77
C ARG A 43 3.60 -1.45 -6.25
N ASN A 44 4.35 -2.25 -5.50
CA ASN A 44 3.85 -3.37 -4.73
C ASN A 44 3.84 -3.00 -3.24
N ILE A 45 2.83 -3.46 -2.50
CA ILE A 45 2.76 -3.25 -1.06
C ILE A 45 3.89 -4.07 -0.39
N ARG A 46 4.87 -3.36 0.20
CA ARG A 46 6.06 -3.98 0.82
C ARG A 46 5.96 -4.12 2.34
N ASN A 47 5.30 -3.19 3.01
CA ASN A 47 5.30 -3.11 4.47
C ASN A 47 3.94 -2.65 5.01
N LEU A 48 3.28 -3.52 5.77
CA LEU A 48 1.95 -3.23 6.32
C LEU A 48 1.98 -2.08 7.34
N ASN A 49 2.97 -2.06 8.24
CA ASN A 49 3.08 -1.01 9.26
C ASN A 49 3.15 0.40 8.64
N THR A 50 3.79 0.52 7.47
CA THR A 50 3.90 1.78 6.74
C THR A 50 2.53 2.19 6.15
N LEU A 51 1.75 1.25 5.60
CA LEU A 51 0.39 1.54 5.15
C LEU A 51 -0.52 1.94 6.32
N ILE A 52 -0.42 1.22 7.43
CA ILE A 52 -1.14 1.52 8.66
C ILE A 52 -0.80 2.94 9.16
N ALA A 53 0.48 3.34 9.11
CA ALA A 53 0.91 4.70 9.42
C ALA A 53 0.28 5.76 8.49
N CYS A 54 0.03 5.40 7.21
CA CYS A 54 -0.64 6.24 6.22
C CYS A 54 -2.16 6.34 6.39
N LEU A 55 -2.78 5.59 7.30
CA LEU A 55 -4.23 5.67 7.50
C LEU A 55 -4.64 7.10 7.91
N PRO A 56 -5.75 7.63 7.37
CA PRO A 56 -6.32 8.89 7.82
C PRO A 56 -6.69 8.84 9.30
N ASN A 57 -6.70 9.99 9.97
CA ASN A 57 -7.05 10.07 11.38
C ASN A 57 -8.45 9.51 11.69
N ASP A 58 -9.41 9.68 10.77
CA ASP A 58 -10.77 9.15 10.95
C ASP A 58 -10.78 7.62 10.90
N SER A 59 -10.04 7.00 9.98
CA SER A 59 -9.82 5.54 9.96
C SER A 59 -9.17 5.04 11.24
N LYS A 60 -8.14 5.74 11.74
CA LYS A 60 -7.49 5.39 13.01
C LYS A 60 -8.45 5.48 14.21
N LYS A 61 -9.33 6.49 14.24
CA LYS A 61 -10.37 6.62 15.26
C LYS A 61 -11.40 5.49 15.20
N ILE A 62 -11.83 5.11 13.99
CA ILE A 62 -12.76 3.98 13.80
C ILE A 62 -12.15 2.69 14.37
N LEU A 63 -10.89 2.40 14.03
CA LEU A 63 -10.19 1.21 14.50
C LEU A 63 -10.05 1.22 16.02
N HIS A 64 -9.61 2.34 16.60
CA HIS A 64 -9.51 2.52 18.04
C HIS A 64 -10.85 2.31 18.77
N ASN A 65 -11.94 2.87 18.24
CA ASN A 65 -13.28 2.73 18.84
C ASN A 65 -13.81 1.28 18.78
N ASN A 66 -13.28 0.46 17.87
CA ASN A 66 -13.57 -0.97 17.80
C ASN A 66 -12.58 -1.83 18.61
N GLY A 67 -11.74 -1.22 19.45
CA GLY A 67 -10.76 -1.93 20.30
C GLY A 67 -9.46 -2.30 19.59
N ILE A 68 -9.27 -1.91 18.33
CA ILE A 68 -8.05 -2.17 17.57
C ILE A 68 -7.08 -1.00 17.82
N SER A 69 -6.24 -1.15 18.84
CA SER A 69 -5.20 -0.16 19.12
C SER A 69 -4.07 -0.28 18.11
N ILE A 70 -3.81 0.79 17.36
CA ILE A 70 -2.74 0.84 16.38
C ILE A 70 -1.74 1.90 16.80
N SER A 71 -0.60 1.44 17.32
CA SER A 71 0.55 2.31 17.57
C SER A 71 1.26 2.63 16.26
N THR A 72 1.07 3.85 15.74
CA THR A 72 1.89 4.38 14.63
C THR A 72 2.87 5.39 15.19
N SER A 73 4.13 5.01 15.37
CA SER A 73 5.14 5.87 16.01
C SER A 73 5.71 6.96 15.10
N LYS A 74 5.46 6.91 13.78
CA LYS A 74 6.07 7.82 12.80
C LYS A 74 5.09 8.24 11.72
N THR A 75 5.08 9.54 11.42
CA THR A 75 4.39 10.10 10.26
C THR A 75 5.10 9.65 8.98
N PRO A 76 4.38 9.11 7.99
CA PRO A 76 4.96 8.73 6.71
C PRO A 76 5.60 9.94 6.01
N VAL A 77 6.82 9.78 5.50
CA VAL A 77 7.52 10.82 4.72
C VAL A 77 6.88 11.00 3.34
N PHE A 78 6.30 9.92 2.80
CA PHE A 78 5.64 9.90 1.51
C PHE A 78 4.23 9.32 1.64
N ASN A 79 3.38 9.64 0.66
CA ASN A 79 2.11 8.95 0.49
C ASN A 79 2.33 7.61 -0.24
N TYR A 80 2.81 6.62 0.50
CA TYR A 80 3.17 5.31 -0.04
C TYR A 80 1.99 4.59 -0.74
N ALA A 81 0.77 4.76 -0.21
CA ALA A 81 -0.44 4.20 -0.81
C ALA A 81 -0.65 4.68 -2.25
N SER A 82 -0.40 5.96 -2.54
CA SER A 82 -0.57 6.52 -3.88
C SER A 82 0.37 5.95 -4.95
N PHE A 83 1.47 5.32 -4.54
CA PHE A 83 2.45 4.74 -5.47
C PHE A 83 2.09 3.32 -5.91
N CYS A 84 1.15 2.67 -5.23
CA CYS A 84 0.76 1.30 -5.53
C CYS A 84 0.15 1.17 -6.94
N LYS A 85 0.58 0.13 -7.66
CA LYS A 85 0.11 -0.23 -9.01
C LYS A 85 -0.38 -1.68 -9.10
N TYR A 86 0.04 -2.53 -8.17
CA TYR A 86 -0.33 -3.94 -8.12
C TYR A 86 -0.91 -4.24 -6.74
N LEU A 87 -2.12 -4.80 -6.72
CA LEU A 87 -2.84 -5.14 -5.49
C LEU A 87 -3.13 -6.64 -5.41
N GLU A 88 -2.34 -7.34 -4.61
CA GLU A 88 -2.60 -8.73 -4.23
C GLU A 88 -3.49 -8.76 -2.97
N VAL A 89 -4.81 -8.89 -3.17
CA VAL A 89 -5.80 -8.76 -2.08
C VAL A 89 -5.55 -9.77 -0.96
N HIS A 90 -5.31 -11.03 -1.32
CA HIS A 90 -5.04 -12.09 -0.34
C HIS A 90 -3.81 -11.78 0.53
N LYS A 91 -2.74 -11.25 -0.09
CA LYS A 91 -1.49 -10.93 0.60
C LYS A 91 -1.68 -9.81 1.61
N VAL A 92 -2.49 -8.80 1.29
CA VAL A 92 -2.84 -7.74 2.25
C VAL A 92 -3.60 -8.32 3.44
N ILE A 93 -4.62 -9.14 3.20
CA ILE A 93 -5.41 -9.78 4.26
C ILE A 93 -4.52 -10.69 5.14
N ASN A 94 -3.64 -11.49 4.55
CA ASN A 94 -2.72 -12.35 5.30
C ASN A 94 -1.75 -11.53 6.15
N ASN A 95 -1.19 -10.46 5.59
CA ASN A 95 -0.30 -9.56 6.33
C ASN A 95 -1.02 -8.92 7.52
N VAL A 96 -2.29 -8.52 7.33
CA VAL A 96 -3.15 -8.01 8.40
C VAL A 96 -3.37 -9.08 9.47
N GLY A 97 -3.66 -10.32 9.08
CA GLY A 97 -3.80 -11.46 9.99
C GLY A 97 -2.53 -11.69 10.82
N HIS A 98 -1.36 -11.75 10.18
CA HIS A 98 -0.09 -11.89 10.88
C HIS A 98 0.22 -10.72 11.81
N PHE A 99 -0.13 -9.49 11.41
CA PHE A 99 0.04 -8.31 12.24
C PHE A 99 -0.81 -8.40 13.51
N LEU A 100 -2.10 -8.77 13.39
CA LEU A 100 -3.02 -8.84 14.53
C LEU A 100 -2.80 -10.06 15.43
N GLN A 101 -2.36 -11.20 14.87
CA GLN A 101 -1.98 -12.37 15.67
C GLN A 101 -0.87 -12.07 16.66
N LYS A 102 0.11 -11.25 16.26
CA LYS A 102 1.19 -10.79 17.14
C LYS A 102 0.69 -9.96 18.33
N TRP A 103 -0.50 -9.39 18.24
CA TRP A 103 -1.10 -8.51 19.24
C TRP A 103 -2.16 -9.21 20.08
N GLU A 104 -2.27 -10.54 19.97
CA GLU A 104 -3.20 -11.37 20.76
C GLU A 104 -4.65 -10.86 20.71
N SER A 105 -5.10 -10.44 19.52
CA SER A 105 -6.47 -9.96 19.33
C SER A 105 -7.49 -11.03 19.78
N PRO A 106 -8.46 -10.67 20.65
CA PRO A 106 -9.47 -11.59 21.15
C PRO A 106 -10.52 -11.98 20.07
N ASN A 107 -10.70 -11.14 19.04
CA ASN A 107 -11.62 -11.39 17.93
C ASN A 107 -10.91 -11.24 16.58
N LEU A 108 -9.90 -12.08 16.37
CA LEU A 108 -8.98 -12.00 15.23
C LEU A 108 -9.69 -11.90 13.87
N SER A 109 -10.77 -12.65 13.65
CA SER A 109 -11.49 -12.65 12.36
C SER A 109 -12.15 -11.29 12.07
N ASN A 110 -12.83 -10.73 13.08
CA ASN A 110 -13.47 -9.43 12.95
C ASN A 110 -12.43 -8.32 12.79
N ASP A 111 -11.34 -8.36 13.56
CA ASP A 111 -10.30 -7.34 13.53
C ASP A 111 -9.55 -7.35 12.20
N ILE A 112 -9.29 -8.55 11.63
CA ILE A 112 -8.75 -8.68 10.28
C ILE A 112 -9.65 -8.00 9.28
N THR A 113 -10.96 -8.21 9.39
CA THR A 113 -11.95 -7.62 8.48
C THR A 113 -11.96 -6.10 8.59
N MET A 114 -12.04 -5.56 9.81
CA MET A 114 -12.08 -4.12 10.05
C MET A 114 -10.79 -3.40 9.60
N LEU A 115 -9.62 -3.93 9.95
CA LEU A 115 -8.35 -3.33 9.54
C LEU A 115 -8.16 -3.43 8.02
N SER A 116 -8.51 -4.57 7.43
CA SER A 116 -8.46 -4.74 5.97
C SER A 116 -9.36 -3.75 5.25
N GLN A 117 -10.59 -3.53 5.74
CA GLN A 117 -11.53 -2.55 5.17
C GLN A 117 -10.94 -1.14 5.14
N GLU A 118 -10.37 -0.66 6.24
CA GLU A 118 -9.77 0.68 6.29
C GLU A 118 -8.51 0.79 5.43
N ILE A 119 -7.71 -0.27 5.31
CA ILE A 119 -6.57 -0.31 4.37
C ILE A 119 -7.04 -0.26 2.92
N PHE A 120 -8.04 -1.06 2.55
CA PHE A 120 -8.57 -1.07 1.19
C PHE A 120 -9.26 0.24 0.82
N LYS A 121 -9.96 0.86 1.77
CA LYS A 121 -10.51 2.21 1.61
C LYS A 121 -9.42 3.24 1.35
N LEU A 122 -8.32 3.23 2.12
CA LEU A 122 -7.15 4.09 1.88
C LEU A 122 -6.59 3.87 0.47
N LEU A 123 -6.37 2.62 0.07
CA LEU A 123 -5.80 2.29 -1.24
C LEU A 123 -6.70 2.76 -2.38
N MET A 124 -8.01 2.50 -2.30
CA MET A 124 -8.97 2.95 -3.32
C MET A 124 -9.08 4.48 -3.40
N CYS A 125 -8.90 5.19 -2.29
CA CYS A 125 -8.88 6.65 -2.29
C CYS A 125 -7.61 7.24 -2.90
N GLN A 126 -6.45 6.63 -2.64
CA GLN A 126 -5.14 7.23 -2.92
C GLN A 126 -4.53 6.75 -4.23
N ILE A 127 -4.85 5.54 -4.68
CA ILE A 127 -4.31 5.01 -5.94
C ILE A 127 -5.07 5.65 -7.10
N SER A 128 -4.35 6.34 -7.97
CA SER A 128 -4.93 7.05 -9.12
C SER A 128 -4.97 6.22 -10.41
N SER A 129 -4.23 5.11 -10.46
CA SER A 129 -4.12 4.26 -11.66
C SER A 129 -3.60 2.89 -11.25
N LEU A 130 -4.48 2.06 -10.69
CA LEU A 130 -4.18 0.67 -10.37
C LEU A 130 -4.10 -0.12 -11.68
N ARG A 131 -3.04 -0.91 -11.87
CA ARG A 131 -2.81 -1.68 -13.10
C ARG A 131 -3.31 -3.11 -13.00
N GLU A 132 -3.09 -3.74 -11.84
CA GLU A 132 -3.44 -5.14 -11.65
C GLU A 132 -4.03 -5.40 -10.26
N ILE A 133 -5.04 -6.26 -10.21
CA ILE A 133 -5.63 -6.78 -8.97
C ILE A 133 -5.70 -8.30 -9.05
N THR A 134 -5.29 -8.95 -7.97
CA THR A 134 -5.41 -10.39 -7.79
C THR A 134 -6.29 -10.70 -6.59
N PHE A 135 -7.40 -11.37 -6.82
CA PHE A 135 -8.32 -11.94 -5.83
C PHE A 135 -8.03 -13.41 -5.61
N ILE A 136 -8.43 -13.89 -4.44
CA ILE A 136 -8.71 -15.31 -4.21
C ILE A 136 -10.16 -15.37 -3.74
N LYS A 137 -10.87 -16.38 -4.23
CA LYS A 137 -12.33 -16.61 -4.12
C LYS A 137 -12.96 -16.40 -2.72
N THR A 138 -12.15 -16.35 -1.67
CA THR A 138 -12.57 -16.19 -0.27
C THR A 138 -12.78 -14.75 0.19
N ALA A 139 -12.39 -13.74 -0.60
CA ALA A 139 -12.51 -12.33 -0.20
C ALA A 139 -13.85 -11.71 -0.63
N SER A 140 -14.78 -11.49 0.30
CA SER A 140 -16.05 -10.77 0.08
C SER A 140 -15.87 -9.24 0.12
N ILE A 141 -14.87 -8.70 -0.58
CA ILE A 141 -14.60 -7.26 -0.58
C ILE A 141 -15.31 -6.57 -1.74
N ILE A 142 -16.23 -5.67 -1.42
CA ILE A 142 -16.95 -4.85 -2.41
C ILE A 142 -16.17 -3.55 -2.62
N PHE A 143 -15.08 -3.60 -3.41
CA PHE A 143 -14.24 -2.42 -3.65
C PHE A 143 -15.00 -1.23 -4.22
N THR A 144 -16.04 -1.48 -5.02
CA THR A 144 -16.89 -0.46 -5.64
C THR A 144 -17.64 0.40 -4.62
N SER A 145 -17.77 -0.05 -3.38
CA SER A 145 -18.36 0.73 -2.28
C SER A 145 -17.42 1.79 -1.71
N TYR A 146 -16.10 1.67 -1.94
CA TYR A 146 -15.14 2.60 -1.36
C TYR A 146 -15.06 3.92 -2.14
N PRO A 147 -14.85 5.05 -1.43
CA PRO A 147 -14.54 6.31 -2.09
C PRO A 147 -13.28 6.17 -2.95
N GLY A 148 -13.28 6.84 -4.11
CA GLY A 148 -12.17 6.81 -5.06
C GLY A 148 -12.09 5.56 -5.94
N ALA A 149 -12.86 4.49 -5.66
CA ALA A 149 -12.78 3.22 -6.40
C ALA A 149 -12.92 3.41 -7.93
N LYS A 150 -13.86 4.25 -8.38
CA LYS A 150 -14.04 4.54 -9.82
C LYS A 150 -12.76 5.08 -10.47
N ASN A 151 -12.03 5.97 -9.79
CA ASN A 151 -10.80 6.55 -10.31
C ASN A 151 -9.64 5.55 -10.22
N CYS A 152 -9.52 4.86 -9.08
CA CYS A 152 -8.50 3.83 -8.85
C CYS A 152 -8.55 2.73 -9.91
N LEU A 153 -9.75 2.23 -10.21
CA LEU A 153 -9.99 1.11 -11.11
C LEU A 153 -10.10 1.52 -12.59
N LYS A 154 -10.07 2.82 -12.91
CA LYS A 154 -10.29 3.35 -14.26
C LYS A 154 -9.33 2.77 -15.31
N TYR A 155 -8.08 2.52 -14.91
CA TYR A 155 -7.00 2.06 -15.80
C TYR A 155 -6.54 0.63 -15.48
N LEU A 156 -7.41 -0.18 -14.87
CA LEU A 156 -7.13 -1.58 -14.56
C LEU A 156 -6.91 -2.35 -15.86
N THR A 157 -5.74 -2.99 -15.98
CA THR A 157 -5.35 -3.77 -17.16
C THR A 157 -5.45 -5.28 -16.94
N LYS A 158 -5.31 -5.76 -15.71
CA LYS A 158 -5.42 -7.18 -15.37
C LYS A 158 -6.23 -7.39 -14.10
N LEU A 159 -7.09 -8.39 -14.15
CA LEU A 159 -7.92 -8.84 -13.04
C LEU A 159 -7.81 -10.37 -12.98
N TYR A 160 -7.28 -10.88 -11.87
CA TYR A 160 -7.22 -12.32 -11.59
C TYR A 160 -8.21 -12.64 -10.46
N CYS A 161 -9.11 -13.59 -10.67
CA CYS A 161 -10.17 -13.96 -9.72
C CYS A 161 -10.22 -15.47 -9.47
#